data_AF-A0A5C6CIL1-F1
#
_entry.id   AF-A0A5C6CIL1-F1
#
_cell.length_a   1.000
_cell.length_b   1.000
_cell.length_c   1.000
_cell.angle_alpha   90.00
_cell.angle_beta   90.00
_cell.angle_gamma   90.00
#
_symmetry.space_group_name_H-M   'P 1'
#
loop_
_entity.id
_entity.type
_entity.pdbx_description
1 polymer ?
#
loop_
_entity_poly.entity_id
_entity_poly.type
_entity_poly.pdbx_seq_one_letter_code
_entity_poly.pdbx_strand_id
1 'polypeptide(L)'
;MIAAAKGGLHNNADHDRTTNEIVTVVAKYGLVTLDSELKEWKLVEGQDPVFAGGMNAHGADCFVMDGKSYWAFASTNTGEIVVSQRGNVVAKLGTPKGNEFDNPTVNAYFTAGGKFTPCDVVYLPKAKRLVVVIGYAPGDYALSAEFRDGRWQWGGPAWGGKETKGGPFSTAHGVQVATEGGQEIVEVASRAHGRIFAFTANGAQIQMPGASQAYFVELPNGSNPCNISHQGASMFLPLLNPLSMTNGLAPVLMMEGGKPSGSLIPATYDELEFMHHMHGFCPVEKDGKLYGVVLSWPNGGENARGKRNDGQIAIFEAVEQEVSAPPVD
;
A
#
# COMPACT_ATOMS: atom_id res chain seq x y z
N MET A 1 13.58 16.03 11.86
CA MET A 1 12.51 15.01 11.79
C MET A 1 11.20 15.62 12.30
N ILE A 2 10.08 15.31 11.66
CA ILE A 2 8.73 15.74 12.11
C ILE A 2 8.09 14.62 12.91
N ALA A 3 7.34 14.97 13.96
CA ALA A 3 6.70 14.00 14.84
C ALA A 3 5.68 13.11 14.11
N ALA A 4 5.59 11.84 14.53
CA ALA A 4 4.59 10.90 14.05
C ALA A 4 3.16 11.36 14.39
N ALA A 5 2.17 11.00 13.56
CA ALA A 5 0.76 11.24 13.88
C ALA A 5 0.33 10.56 15.19
N LYS A 6 0.78 9.32 15.41
CA LYS A 6 0.67 8.53 16.65
C LYS A 6 1.54 7.27 16.53
N GLY A 7 2.03 6.71 17.64
CA GLY A 7 2.72 5.40 17.64
C GLY A 7 1.75 4.21 17.64
N GLY A 8 2.25 3.01 17.28
CA GLY A 8 1.52 1.73 17.36
C GLY A 8 0.68 1.38 16.14
N LEU A 9 1.15 1.68 14.93
CA LEU A 9 0.29 1.72 13.73
C LEU A 9 0.45 0.53 12.78
N HIS A 10 -0.67 0.17 12.16
CA HIS A 10 -0.75 -0.79 11.06
C HIS A 10 -1.30 -0.02 9.84
N ASN A 11 -0.54 0.95 9.36
CA ASN A 11 -1.04 1.97 8.46
C ASN A 11 -0.23 2.10 7.18
N ASN A 12 -0.92 2.55 6.15
CA ASN A 12 -0.44 3.09 4.89
C ASN A 12 -0.95 4.53 4.78
N ALA A 13 -0.36 5.32 3.90
CA ALA A 13 -0.74 6.72 3.69
C ALA A 13 -0.64 7.04 2.21
N ASP A 14 -1.46 8.00 1.76
CA ASP A 14 -1.40 8.47 0.39
C ASP A 14 -1.57 9.99 0.30
N HIS A 15 -1.16 10.56 -0.83
CA HIS A 15 -1.07 11.98 -1.07
C HIS A 15 -2.29 12.50 -1.84
N ASP A 16 -3.12 13.30 -1.18
CA ASP A 16 -4.16 14.07 -1.85
C ASP A 16 -3.55 15.20 -2.68
N ARG A 17 -3.41 14.96 -3.98
CA ARG A 17 -2.85 15.92 -4.94
C ARG A 17 -3.67 17.20 -5.10
N THR A 18 -4.91 17.26 -4.59
CA THR A 18 -5.73 18.47 -4.65
C THR A 18 -5.41 19.46 -3.53
N THR A 19 -5.06 18.96 -2.35
CA THR A 19 -4.71 19.79 -1.19
C THR A 19 -3.21 19.76 -0.86
N ASN A 20 -2.47 18.87 -1.51
CA ASN A 20 -1.09 18.48 -1.20
C ASN A 20 -0.90 17.94 0.24
N GLU A 21 -1.95 17.39 0.84
CA GLU A 21 -1.87 16.77 2.16
C GLU A 21 -1.60 15.26 2.03
N ILE A 22 -0.90 14.69 3.02
CA ILE A 22 -0.83 13.23 3.15
C ILE A 22 -1.88 12.77 4.13
N VAL A 23 -2.62 11.72 3.77
CA VAL A 23 -3.79 11.24 4.49
C VAL A 23 -3.57 9.82 4.98
N THR A 24 -3.95 9.53 6.23
CA THR A 24 -3.96 8.16 6.77
C THR A 24 -5.01 8.01 7.88
N VAL A 25 -5.37 6.78 8.23
CA VAL A 25 -6.29 6.45 9.33
C VAL A 25 -5.55 5.70 10.42
N VAL A 26 -5.51 6.29 11.61
CA VAL A 26 -4.84 5.78 12.81
C VAL A 26 -5.87 5.08 13.69
N ALA A 27 -5.73 3.77 13.86
CA ALA A 27 -6.67 2.97 14.65
C ALA A 27 -6.89 3.56 16.06
N LYS A 28 -8.17 3.72 16.44
CA LYS A 28 -8.60 4.32 17.72
C LYS A 28 -8.16 5.78 17.93
N TYR A 29 -7.79 6.48 16.88
CA TYR A 29 -7.49 7.92 16.92
C TYR A 29 -8.28 8.68 15.87
N GLY A 30 -8.31 8.17 14.64
CA GLY A 30 -9.07 8.76 13.55
C GLY A 30 -8.25 8.96 12.28
N LEU A 31 -8.93 9.53 11.30
CA LEU A 31 -8.40 10.05 10.06
C LEU A 31 -7.60 11.32 10.34
N VAL A 32 -6.37 11.35 9.86
CA VAL A 32 -5.43 12.44 10.05
C VAL A 32 -4.82 12.87 8.72
N THR A 33 -4.43 14.13 8.66
CA THR A 33 -3.73 14.73 7.52
C THR A 33 -2.42 15.37 7.96
N LEU A 34 -1.35 15.14 7.23
CA LEU A 34 -0.13 15.95 7.30
C LEU A 34 -0.29 17.10 6.32
N ASP A 35 -0.01 18.32 6.79
CA ASP A 35 -0.08 19.50 5.92
C ASP A 35 0.91 19.44 4.75
N SER A 36 0.67 20.26 3.72
CA SER A 36 1.50 20.35 2.51
C SER A 36 2.92 20.84 2.77
N GLU A 37 3.15 21.46 3.93
CA GLU A 37 4.48 21.88 4.35
C GLU A 37 5.27 20.75 5.03
N LEU A 38 4.62 19.59 5.24
CA LEU A 38 5.09 18.42 5.97
C LEU A 38 5.37 18.71 7.46
N LYS A 39 4.69 19.67 8.09
CA LYS A 39 5.07 20.13 9.45
C LYS A 39 4.24 19.53 10.57
N GLU A 40 2.95 19.33 10.36
CA GLU A 40 2.00 19.03 11.41
C GLU A 40 0.94 18.03 10.95
N TRP A 41 0.77 16.97 11.76
CA TRP A 41 -0.36 16.06 11.63
C TRP A 41 -1.59 16.64 12.37
N LYS A 42 -2.73 16.67 11.68
CA LYS A 42 -4.00 17.15 12.22
C LYS A 42 -5.07 16.09 12.11
N LEU A 43 -5.91 16.00 13.13
CA LEU A 43 -7.14 15.23 13.06
C LEU A 43 -8.11 15.92 12.09
N VAL A 44 -8.72 15.16 11.17
CA VAL A 44 -9.72 15.72 10.26
C VAL A 44 -10.97 16.08 11.05
N GLU A 45 -11.34 17.36 11.01
CA GLU A 45 -12.53 17.88 11.70
C GLU A 45 -13.82 17.30 11.11
N GLY A 46 -14.77 16.96 11.97
CA GLY A 46 -16.08 16.47 11.54
C GLY A 46 -16.06 15.10 10.84
N GLN A 47 -14.95 14.36 10.91
CA GLN A 47 -14.85 13.02 10.32
C GLN A 47 -15.89 12.06 10.89
N ASP A 48 -16.31 11.09 10.07
CA ASP A 48 -17.23 10.03 10.49
C ASP A 48 -16.63 9.21 11.65
N PRO A 49 -17.43 8.84 12.66
CA PRO A 49 -16.95 8.07 13.82
C PRO A 49 -16.27 6.74 13.47
N VAL A 50 -16.52 6.16 12.29
CA VAL A 50 -15.88 4.92 11.85
C VAL A 50 -14.35 4.99 11.89
N PHE A 51 -13.78 6.14 11.56
CA PHE A 51 -12.32 6.31 11.50
C PHE A 51 -11.68 6.23 12.89
N ALA A 52 -12.34 6.77 13.92
CA ALA A 52 -11.89 6.65 15.30
C ALA A 52 -12.36 5.33 15.96
N GLY A 53 -13.29 4.60 15.33
CA GLY A 53 -13.90 3.37 15.85
C GLY A 53 -13.02 2.11 15.84
N GLY A 54 -11.79 2.20 15.33
CA GLY A 54 -10.83 1.09 15.28
C GLY A 54 -10.40 0.67 13.89
N MET A 55 -10.94 1.33 12.85
CA MET A 55 -10.43 1.21 11.48
C MET A 55 -8.97 1.64 11.41
N ASN A 56 -8.18 0.91 10.63
CA ASN A 56 -6.84 1.31 10.18
C ASN A 56 -6.84 1.49 8.66
N ALA A 57 -5.96 2.35 8.16
CA ALA A 57 -5.66 2.40 6.74
C ALA A 57 -4.60 1.35 6.41
N HIS A 58 -4.94 0.05 6.34
CA HIS A 58 -3.96 -0.95 5.88
C HIS A 58 -3.51 -0.64 4.44
N GLY A 59 -4.43 -0.12 3.64
CA GLY A 59 -4.18 0.50 2.33
C GLY A 59 -4.89 1.84 2.21
N ALA A 60 -4.38 2.71 1.35
CA ALA A 60 -4.91 4.05 1.16
C ALA A 60 -4.67 4.53 -0.27
N ASP A 61 -5.67 5.20 -0.85
CA ASP A 61 -5.58 5.85 -2.15
C ASP A 61 -6.41 7.14 -2.16
N CYS A 62 -5.78 8.24 -2.55
CA CYS A 62 -6.38 9.56 -2.72
C CYS A 62 -6.51 9.85 -4.21
N PHE A 63 -7.74 9.96 -4.69
CA PHE A 63 -8.02 10.08 -6.10
C PHE A 63 -9.04 11.16 -6.43
N VAL A 64 -9.00 11.64 -7.67
CA VAL A 64 -9.97 12.60 -8.20
C VAL A 64 -10.93 11.88 -9.13
N MET A 65 -12.23 12.00 -8.84
CA MET A 65 -13.30 11.54 -9.71
C MET A 65 -14.27 12.69 -9.96
N ASP A 66 -14.54 12.98 -11.23
CA ASP A 66 -15.43 14.06 -11.67
C ASP A 66 -15.16 15.41 -10.97
N GLY A 67 -13.88 15.75 -10.83
CA GLY A 67 -13.40 17.01 -10.25
C GLY A 67 -13.44 17.10 -8.72
N LYS A 68 -13.77 16.00 -8.02
CA LYS A 68 -13.80 15.96 -6.56
C LYS A 68 -12.74 14.98 -6.02
N SER A 69 -12.09 15.36 -4.93
CA SER A 69 -11.19 14.47 -4.18
C SER A 69 -11.99 13.44 -3.37
N TYR A 70 -11.51 12.20 -3.40
CA TYR A 70 -12.00 11.06 -2.64
C TYR A 70 -10.82 10.33 -2.02
N TRP A 71 -11.04 9.79 -0.82
CA TRP A 71 -10.05 8.98 -0.10
C TRP A 71 -10.65 7.60 0.15
N ALA A 72 -10.03 6.58 -0.44
CA ALA A 72 -10.35 5.18 -0.20
C ALA A 72 -9.36 4.56 0.79
N PHE A 73 -9.88 3.78 1.72
CA PHE A 73 -9.07 3.09 2.71
C PHE A 73 -9.47 1.61 2.79
N ALA A 74 -8.50 0.73 2.65
CA ALA A 74 -8.64 -0.68 2.93
C ALA A 74 -8.36 -0.95 4.41
N SER A 75 -9.30 -1.54 5.14
CA SER A 75 -9.08 -1.93 6.53
C SER A 75 -9.20 -3.44 6.72
N THR A 76 -8.05 -4.08 6.92
CA THR A 76 -7.98 -5.48 7.34
C THR A 76 -8.69 -5.73 8.67
N ASN A 77 -8.66 -4.76 9.59
CA ASN A 77 -9.21 -4.92 10.94
C ASN A 77 -10.73 -4.95 10.97
N THR A 78 -11.39 -4.10 10.17
CA THR A 78 -12.86 -4.06 10.08
C THR A 78 -13.42 -4.92 8.95
N GLY A 79 -12.57 -5.32 7.99
CA GLY A 79 -13.00 -6.11 6.84
C GLY A 79 -13.80 -5.27 5.84
N GLU A 80 -13.43 -4.01 5.65
CA GLU A 80 -14.18 -3.05 4.83
C GLU A 80 -13.25 -2.20 3.97
N ILE A 81 -13.78 -1.72 2.84
CA ILE A 81 -13.28 -0.54 2.14
C ILE A 81 -14.17 0.64 2.48
N VAL A 82 -13.57 1.74 2.95
CA VAL A 82 -14.29 2.99 3.19
C VAL A 82 -13.88 4.00 2.14
N VAL A 83 -14.85 4.58 1.44
CA VAL A 83 -14.62 5.73 0.54
C VAL A 83 -15.20 6.96 1.22
N SER A 84 -14.41 8.03 1.28
CA SER A 84 -14.80 9.27 1.95
C SER A 84 -14.43 10.50 1.14
N GLN A 85 -15.03 11.63 1.49
CA GLN A 85 -14.62 12.96 1.06
C GLN A 85 -14.31 13.79 2.29
N ARG A 86 -13.03 14.07 2.55
CA ARG A 86 -12.58 14.81 3.73
C ARG A 86 -13.17 14.26 5.04
N GLY A 87 -13.19 12.93 5.20
CA GLY A 87 -13.74 12.28 6.39
C GLY A 87 -15.26 12.10 6.42
N ASN A 88 -16.03 12.66 5.47
CA ASN A 88 -17.42 12.28 5.28
C ASN A 88 -17.51 10.96 4.49
N VAL A 89 -18.04 9.90 5.08
CA VAL A 89 -18.12 8.60 4.42
C VAL A 89 -19.21 8.61 3.36
N VAL A 90 -18.83 8.30 2.12
CA VAL A 90 -19.76 8.20 0.97
C VAL A 90 -20.02 6.76 0.56
N ALA A 91 -19.16 5.81 0.95
CA ALA A 91 -19.42 4.39 0.81
C ALA A 91 -18.66 3.53 1.83
N LYS A 92 -19.25 2.39 2.15
CA LYS A 92 -18.60 1.28 2.85
C LYS A 92 -18.87 0.00 2.05
N LEU A 93 -17.81 -0.68 1.62
CA LEU A 93 -17.90 -1.95 0.90
C LEU A 93 -17.42 -3.06 1.83
N GLY A 94 -18.34 -3.93 2.25
CA GLY A 94 -18.03 -5.15 3.00
C GLY A 94 -17.80 -6.36 2.08
N THR A 95 -17.91 -7.57 2.63
CA THR A 95 -17.78 -8.83 1.88
C THR A 95 -18.71 -8.90 0.66
N PRO A 96 -18.21 -9.24 -0.54
CA PRO A 96 -19.05 -9.53 -1.71
C PRO A 96 -20.00 -10.71 -1.48
N LYS A 97 -21.10 -10.76 -2.23
CA LYS A 97 -22.14 -11.80 -2.14
C LYS A 97 -21.87 -13.01 -3.02
N GLY A 98 -21.02 -12.86 -4.04
CA GLY A 98 -20.64 -13.92 -4.96
C GLY A 98 -21.45 -13.95 -6.26
N ASN A 99 -22.00 -12.81 -6.68
CA ASN A 99 -22.67 -12.67 -7.98
C ASN A 99 -22.31 -11.37 -8.72
N GLU A 100 -21.32 -10.65 -8.22
CA GLU A 100 -21.00 -9.29 -8.68
C GLU A 100 -19.95 -9.24 -9.78
N PHE A 101 -19.07 -10.25 -9.87
CA PHE A 101 -17.87 -10.17 -10.70
C PHE A 101 -17.99 -10.89 -12.03
N ASP A 102 -17.20 -10.46 -13.02
CA ASP A 102 -17.04 -11.12 -14.32
C ASP A 102 -16.10 -12.34 -14.22
N ASN A 103 -16.13 -13.04 -13.08
CA ASN A 103 -15.30 -14.21 -12.80
C ASN A 103 -16.09 -15.24 -11.96
N PRO A 104 -16.52 -16.36 -12.55
CA PRO A 104 -17.34 -17.36 -11.85
C PRO A 104 -16.60 -18.02 -10.67
N THR A 105 -15.27 -18.15 -10.73
CA THR A 105 -14.48 -18.72 -9.63
C THR A 105 -14.49 -17.82 -8.40
N VAL A 106 -14.29 -16.51 -8.60
CA VAL A 106 -14.36 -15.52 -7.51
C VAL A 106 -15.77 -15.44 -6.93
N ASN A 107 -16.79 -15.46 -7.80
CA ASN A 107 -18.19 -15.50 -7.38
C ASN A 107 -18.52 -16.75 -6.54
N ALA A 108 -18.06 -17.92 -6.97
CA ALA A 108 -18.24 -19.17 -6.22
C ALA A 108 -17.55 -19.12 -4.85
N TYR A 109 -16.35 -18.53 -4.77
CA TYR A 109 -15.64 -18.34 -3.50
C TYR A 109 -16.47 -17.56 -2.47
N PHE A 110 -17.04 -16.42 -2.85
CA PHE A 110 -17.85 -15.61 -1.94
C PHE A 110 -19.23 -16.22 -1.65
N THR A 111 -19.84 -16.88 -2.65
CA THR A 111 -21.08 -17.65 -2.44
C THR A 111 -20.90 -18.73 -1.36
N ALA A 112 -19.70 -19.33 -1.30
CA ALA A 112 -19.34 -20.33 -0.29
C ALA A 112 -18.94 -19.73 1.08
N GLY A 113 -19.11 -18.42 1.30
CA GLY A 113 -18.74 -17.75 2.55
C GLY A 113 -17.24 -17.42 2.65
N GLY A 114 -16.57 -17.27 1.51
CA GLY A 114 -15.18 -16.88 1.44
C GLY A 114 -14.87 -15.62 2.26
N LYS A 115 -13.71 -15.61 2.94
CA LYS A 115 -13.30 -14.49 3.78
C LYS A 115 -12.92 -13.29 2.93
N PHE A 116 -13.44 -12.13 3.28
CA PHE A 116 -12.96 -10.85 2.77
C PHE A 116 -11.95 -10.26 3.77
N THR A 117 -10.74 -9.96 3.30
CA THR A 117 -9.67 -9.40 4.15
C THR A 117 -8.86 -8.43 3.31
N PRO A 118 -9.35 -7.19 3.13
CA PRO A 118 -8.72 -6.22 2.24
C PRO A 118 -7.37 -5.78 2.81
N CYS A 119 -6.35 -5.86 1.96
CA CYS A 119 -5.00 -5.39 2.24
C CYS A 119 -4.82 -3.98 1.67
N ASP A 120 -5.19 -3.76 0.42
CA ASP A 120 -4.94 -2.48 -0.23
C ASP A 120 -5.97 -2.17 -1.33
N VAL A 121 -6.02 -0.90 -1.73
CA VAL A 121 -6.99 -0.35 -2.68
C VAL A 121 -6.34 0.73 -3.54
N VAL A 122 -6.70 0.76 -4.83
CA VAL A 122 -6.32 1.85 -5.74
C VAL A 122 -7.46 2.18 -6.69
N TYR A 123 -7.59 3.45 -7.10
CA TYR A 123 -8.51 3.89 -8.13
C TYR A 123 -7.86 3.91 -9.52
N LEU A 124 -8.58 3.40 -10.51
CA LEU A 124 -8.21 3.46 -11.93
C LEU A 124 -8.95 4.63 -12.60
N PRO A 125 -8.31 5.79 -12.84
CA PRO A 125 -8.96 6.98 -13.39
C PRO A 125 -9.63 6.81 -14.77
N LYS A 126 -9.11 5.99 -15.69
CA LYS A 126 -9.71 5.76 -17.01
C LYS A 126 -10.80 4.71 -16.95
N ALA A 127 -10.56 3.60 -16.24
CA ALA A 127 -11.54 2.54 -16.05
C ALA A 127 -12.65 2.92 -15.05
N LYS A 128 -12.48 4.02 -14.31
CA LYS A 128 -13.39 4.57 -13.28
C LYS A 128 -13.85 3.53 -12.25
N ARG A 129 -12.91 2.76 -11.71
CA ARG A 129 -13.16 1.69 -10.75
C ARG A 129 -12.09 1.64 -9.67
N LEU A 130 -12.44 1.15 -8.50
CA LEU A 130 -11.47 0.73 -7.49
C LEU A 130 -11.02 -0.70 -7.78
N VAL A 131 -9.76 -1.00 -7.52
CA VAL A 131 -9.23 -2.37 -7.43
C VAL A 131 -8.78 -2.61 -6.00
N VAL A 132 -9.21 -3.73 -5.43
CA VAL A 132 -8.96 -4.09 -4.03
C VAL A 132 -8.30 -5.46 -3.98
N VAL A 133 -7.16 -5.58 -3.30
CA VAL A 133 -6.48 -6.86 -3.10
C VAL A 133 -6.77 -7.43 -1.71
N ILE A 134 -7.01 -8.74 -1.62
CA ILE A 134 -7.41 -9.42 -0.38
C ILE A 134 -6.42 -10.49 0.11
N GLY A 135 -5.12 -10.17 0.12
CA GLY A 135 -4.04 -11.17 0.23
C GLY A 135 -4.04 -12.12 1.42
N TYR A 136 -4.60 -11.73 2.56
CA TYR A 136 -4.71 -12.63 3.71
C TYR A 136 -5.87 -13.62 3.61
N ALA A 137 -6.79 -13.43 2.66
CA ALA A 137 -7.85 -14.38 2.41
C ALA A 137 -7.30 -15.67 1.79
N PRO A 138 -7.97 -16.82 2.01
CA PRO A 138 -7.68 -18.04 1.28
C PRO A 138 -7.84 -17.89 -0.25
N GLY A 139 -8.75 -17.02 -0.70
CA GLY A 139 -8.97 -16.76 -2.12
C GLY A 139 -7.87 -15.94 -2.77
N ASP A 140 -7.34 -14.93 -2.06
CA ASP A 140 -6.24 -14.05 -2.52
C ASP A 140 -6.50 -13.50 -3.93
N TYR A 141 -7.49 -12.61 -4.04
CA TYR A 141 -7.98 -12.05 -5.28
C TYR A 141 -7.74 -10.54 -5.35
N ALA A 142 -7.72 -10.02 -6.57
CA ALA A 142 -7.97 -8.61 -6.88
C ALA A 142 -9.45 -8.47 -7.30
N LEU A 143 -10.17 -7.53 -6.69
CA LEU A 143 -11.61 -7.35 -6.84
C LEU A 143 -11.89 -5.93 -7.32
N SER A 144 -12.80 -5.77 -8.28
CA SER A 144 -13.22 -4.44 -8.75
C SER A 144 -14.48 -3.94 -8.04
N ALA A 145 -14.51 -2.65 -7.71
CA ALA A 145 -15.72 -1.94 -7.33
C ALA A 145 -15.94 -0.73 -8.25
N GLU A 146 -17.18 -0.54 -8.69
CA GLU A 146 -17.54 0.49 -9.65
C GLU A 146 -18.56 1.46 -9.04
N PHE A 147 -18.51 2.71 -9.50
CA PHE A 147 -19.51 3.71 -9.19
C PHE A 147 -20.67 3.61 -10.19
N ARG A 148 -21.78 3.00 -9.77
CA ARG A 148 -22.99 2.80 -10.58
C ARG A 148 -24.19 3.33 -9.82
N ASP A 149 -25.12 3.99 -10.52
CA ASP A 149 -26.35 4.52 -9.92
C ASP A 149 -26.12 5.41 -8.68
N GLY A 150 -25.04 6.21 -8.71
CA GLY A 150 -24.71 7.14 -7.63
C GLY A 150 -24.09 6.51 -6.39
N ARG A 151 -23.68 5.23 -6.44
CA ARG A 151 -23.05 4.53 -5.31
C ARG A 151 -21.91 3.62 -5.75
N TRP A 152 -20.97 3.40 -4.84
CA TRP A 152 -19.96 2.36 -5.00
C TRP A 152 -20.56 0.99 -4.73
N GLN A 153 -20.27 0.03 -5.59
CA GLN A 153 -20.69 -1.36 -5.45
C GLN A 153 -19.67 -2.30 -6.09
N TRP A 154 -19.55 -3.52 -5.57
CA TRP A 154 -18.77 -4.58 -6.22
C TRP A 154 -19.28 -4.81 -7.64
N GLY A 155 -18.37 -5.02 -8.58
CA GLY A 155 -18.73 -5.18 -9.98
C GLY A 155 -17.51 -5.19 -10.90
N GLY A 156 -17.66 -5.82 -12.06
CA GLY A 156 -16.63 -5.84 -13.10
C GLY A 156 -15.61 -6.97 -12.90
N PRO A 157 -14.38 -6.82 -13.44
CA PRO A 157 -13.42 -7.91 -13.45
C PRO A 157 -12.87 -8.19 -12.05
N ALA A 158 -12.64 -9.47 -11.79
CA ALA A 158 -11.89 -9.94 -10.63
C ALA A 158 -10.93 -11.03 -11.10
N TRP A 159 -9.74 -11.09 -10.50
CA TRP A 159 -8.67 -11.99 -10.94
C TRP A 159 -7.75 -12.36 -9.79
N GLY A 160 -6.73 -13.17 -10.10
CA GLY A 160 -5.80 -13.70 -9.12
C GLY A 160 -6.19 -15.10 -8.68
N GLY A 161 -5.93 -15.38 -7.40
CA GLY A 161 -6.02 -16.72 -6.83
C GLY A 161 -4.75 -17.02 -6.05
N LYS A 162 -4.92 -17.53 -4.83
CA LYS A 162 -3.80 -17.93 -3.97
C LYS A 162 -3.07 -19.13 -4.56
N GLU A 163 -1.79 -18.95 -4.83
CA GLU A 163 -0.89 -20.02 -5.24
C GLU A 163 0.35 -20.00 -4.37
N THR A 164 0.87 -21.19 -4.05
CA THR A 164 2.12 -21.31 -3.26
C THR A 164 3.35 -21.42 -4.14
N LYS A 165 3.16 -21.84 -5.39
CA LYS A 165 4.20 -22.02 -6.41
C LYS A 165 3.64 -21.62 -7.76
N GLY A 166 4.30 -20.68 -8.42
CA GLY A 166 3.75 -20.08 -9.65
C GLY A 166 2.50 -19.25 -9.36
N GLY A 167 1.82 -18.81 -10.42
CA GLY A 167 0.66 -17.95 -10.32
C GLY A 167 0.98 -16.52 -9.81
N PRO A 168 -0.02 -15.62 -9.85
CA PRO A 168 0.21 -14.22 -9.55
C PRO A 168 0.32 -13.93 -8.04
N PHE A 169 -0.47 -14.59 -7.19
CA PHE A 169 -0.65 -14.12 -5.82
C PHE A 169 -0.29 -15.17 -4.77
N SER A 170 0.61 -14.76 -3.88
CA SER A 170 0.79 -15.32 -2.55
C SER A 170 0.93 -14.16 -1.59
N THR A 171 -0.19 -13.83 -0.95
CA THR A 171 -0.42 -12.60 -0.21
C THR A 171 -0.34 -11.37 -1.12
N ALA A 172 -1.33 -11.17 -2.01
CA ALA A 172 -1.48 -9.90 -2.73
C ALA A 172 -1.71 -8.77 -1.72
N HIS A 173 -0.74 -7.87 -1.61
CA HIS A 173 -0.61 -7.01 -0.45
C HIS A 173 -0.74 -5.54 -0.84
N GLY A 174 0.30 -4.94 -1.45
CA GLY A 174 0.22 -3.60 -2.03
C GLY A 174 -0.36 -3.62 -3.44
N VAL A 175 -1.14 -2.60 -3.80
CA VAL A 175 -1.65 -2.39 -5.16
C VAL A 175 -1.46 -0.94 -5.57
N GLN A 176 -1.00 -0.72 -6.81
CA GLN A 176 -0.79 0.63 -7.33
C GLN A 176 -1.17 0.69 -8.80
N VAL A 177 -1.60 1.87 -9.26
CA VAL A 177 -1.86 2.16 -10.66
C VAL A 177 -0.64 2.84 -11.27
N ALA A 178 -0.20 2.32 -12.42
CA ALA A 178 0.79 2.93 -13.28
C ALA A 178 0.16 3.25 -14.64
N THR A 179 0.84 4.06 -15.44
CA THR A 179 0.45 4.31 -16.84
C THR A 179 1.62 4.05 -17.76
N GLU A 180 1.44 3.13 -18.72
CA GLU A 180 2.45 2.82 -19.74
C GLU A 180 1.80 2.88 -21.13
N GLY A 181 2.42 3.59 -22.07
CA GLY A 181 1.86 3.74 -23.42
C GLY A 181 0.44 4.34 -23.45
N GLY A 182 0.04 5.09 -22.42
CA GLY A 182 -1.31 5.61 -22.27
C GLY A 182 -2.35 4.58 -21.82
N GLN A 183 -1.95 3.39 -21.39
CA GLN A 183 -2.83 2.38 -20.78
C GLN A 183 -2.64 2.34 -19.27
N GLU A 184 -3.72 2.09 -18.54
CA GLU A 184 -3.65 1.85 -17.09
C GLU A 184 -3.15 0.44 -16.83
N ILE A 185 -2.18 0.35 -15.93
CA ILE A 185 -1.60 -0.89 -15.45
C ILE A 185 -1.88 -0.97 -13.95
N VAL A 186 -2.35 -2.12 -13.50
CA VAL A 186 -2.49 -2.47 -12.09
C VAL A 186 -1.28 -3.27 -11.68
N GLU A 187 -0.44 -2.72 -10.82
CA GLU A 187 0.69 -3.40 -10.25
C GLU A 187 0.31 -3.96 -8.88
N VAL A 188 0.73 -5.19 -8.60
CA VAL A 188 0.41 -5.88 -7.35
C VAL A 188 1.67 -6.49 -6.75
N ALA A 189 1.92 -6.16 -5.48
CA ALA A 189 2.97 -6.75 -4.69
C ALA A 189 2.50 -8.09 -4.11
N SER A 190 3.04 -9.19 -4.62
CA SER A 190 2.81 -10.52 -4.06
C SER A 190 3.82 -10.78 -2.94
N ARG A 191 3.45 -10.36 -1.72
CA ARG A 191 4.36 -10.25 -0.58
C ARG A 191 5.12 -11.54 -0.23
N ALA A 192 4.42 -12.66 -0.18
CA ALA A 192 5.06 -13.93 0.21
C ALA A 192 5.88 -14.55 -0.93
N HIS A 193 5.61 -14.16 -2.18
CA HIS A 193 6.45 -14.54 -3.32
C HIS A 193 7.71 -13.68 -3.45
N GLY A 194 7.72 -12.44 -2.94
CA GLY A 194 8.80 -11.49 -3.23
C GLY A 194 8.79 -11.05 -4.70
N ARG A 195 7.60 -10.78 -5.25
CA ARG A 195 7.41 -10.46 -6.68
C ARG A 195 6.45 -9.29 -6.87
N ILE A 196 6.64 -8.57 -7.97
CA ILE A 196 5.68 -7.58 -8.49
C ILE A 196 5.10 -8.10 -9.79
N PHE A 197 3.77 -8.10 -9.87
CA PHE A 197 3.01 -8.49 -11.06
C PHE A 197 2.31 -7.27 -11.64
N ALA A 198 2.12 -7.26 -12.95
CA ALA A 198 1.37 -6.22 -13.64
C ALA A 198 0.17 -6.82 -14.38
N PHE A 199 -0.95 -6.12 -14.38
CA PHE A 199 -2.18 -6.50 -15.04
C PHE A 199 -2.75 -5.31 -15.80
N THR A 200 -3.45 -5.58 -16.89
CA THR A 200 -4.38 -4.59 -17.47
C THR A 200 -5.49 -4.25 -16.46
N ALA A 201 -6.21 -3.14 -16.69
CA ALA A 201 -7.40 -2.80 -15.90
C ALA A 201 -8.46 -3.90 -15.83
N ASN A 202 -8.46 -4.86 -16.78
CA ASN A 202 -9.41 -5.98 -16.82
C ASN A 202 -8.83 -7.29 -16.23
N GLY A 203 -7.65 -7.25 -15.63
CA GLY A 203 -7.07 -8.39 -14.92
C GLY A 203 -6.24 -9.36 -15.77
N ALA A 204 -6.04 -9.07 -17.06
CA ALA A 204 -5.09 -9.84 -17.86
C ALA A 204 -3.66 -9.51 -17.45
N GLN A 205 -2.87 -10.52 -17.09
CA GLN A 205 -1.45 -10.33 -16.72
C GLN A 205 -0.66 -9.83 -17.93
N ILE A 206 0.21 -8.85 -17.69
CA ILE A 206 1.11 -8.27 -18.70
C ILE A 206 2.54 -8.28 -18.19
N GLN A 207 3.48 -8.22 -19.13
CA GLN A 207 4.89 -8.11 -18.82
C GLN A 207 5.23 -6.65 -18.54
N MET A 208 5.75 -6.34 -17.35
CA MET A 208 6.25 -5.01 -17.01
C MET A 208 7.74 -4.84 -17.39
N PRO A 209 8.24 -3.61 -17.55
CA PRO A 209 9.68 -3.36 -17.71
C PRO A 209 10.51 -4.06 -16.63
N GLY A 210 11.55 -4.78 -17.06
CA GLY A 210 12.42 -5.57 -16.18
C GLY A 210 11.84 -6.91 -15.71
N ALA A 211 10.60 -7.25 -16.07
CA ALA A 211 10.04 -8.56 -15.78
C ALA A 211 10.77 -9.67 -16.54
N SER A 212 10.89 -10.82 -15.87
CA SER A 212 11.40 -12.06 -16.47
C SER A 212 10.46 -12.60 -17.56
N GLN A 213 10.86 -13.67 -18.24
CA GLN A 213 9.99 -14.43 -19.15
C GLN A 213 8.73 -15.00 -18.45
N ALA A 214 8.69 -14.98 -17.12
CA ALA A 214 7.55 -15.40 -16.32
C ALA A 214 6.58 -14.24 -15.96
N TYR A 215 6.71 -13.07 -16.62
CA TYR A 215 5.75 -11.96 -16.55
C TYR A 215 5.64 -11.33 -15.14
N PHE A 216 6.73 -11.35 -14.37
CA PHE A 216 6.86 -10.64 -13.10
C PHE A 216 8.29 -10.14 -12.89
N VAL A 217 8.42 -9.11 -12.06
CA VAL A 217 9.71 -8.67 -11.50
C VAL A 217 9.98 -9.48 -10.24
N GLU A 218 11.09 -10.22 -10.25
CA GLU A 218 11.59 -10.92 -9.07
C GLU A 218 12.38 -9.92 -8.20
N LEU A 219 12.06 -9.85 -6.92
CA LEU A 219 12.78 -9.00 -5.97
C LEU A 219 13.98 -9.75 -5.36
N PRO A 220 14.94 -9.04 -4.72
CA PRO A 220 16.01 -9.69 -3.99
C PRO A 220 15.48 -10.75 -3.00
N ASN A 221 16.19 -11.87 -2.87
CA ASN A 221 15.75 -12.96 -2.00
C ASN A 221 15.49 -12.47 -0.57
N GLY A 222 14.36 -12.89 0.02
CA GLY A 222 13.91 -12.42 1.33
C GLY A 222 13.05 -11.16 1.29
N SER A 223 12.83 -10.55 0.11
CA SER A 223 11.93 -9.40 -0.02
C SER A 223 10.49 -9.78 0.29
N ASN A 224 9.88 -9.06 1.23
CA ASN A 224 8.45 -9.14 1.51
C ASN A 224 7.81 -7.77 1.36
N PRO A 225 7.49 -7.34 0.12
CA PRO A 225 6.92 -6.02 -0.13
C PRO A 225 5.53 -5.87 0.50
N CYS A 226 5.32 -4.78 1.23
CA CYS A 226 4.05 -4.45 1.89
C CYS A 226 3.23 -3.39 1.14
N ASN A 227 3.86 -2.58 0.29
CA ASN A 227 3.17 -1.60 -0.52
C ASN A 227 3.95 -1.34 -1.83
N ILE A 228 3.34 -0.62 -2.76
CA ILE A 228 3.95 -0.05 -3.95
C ILE A 228 3.62 1.45 -3.97
N SER A 229 4.62 2.29 -4.18
CA SER A 229 4.40 3.71 -4.47
C SER A 229 5.34 4.16 -5.60
N HIS A 230 4.92 5.17 -6.36
CA HIS A 230 5.69 5.72 -7.46
C HIS A 230 6.03 7.17 -7.22
N GLN A 231 7.22 7.56 -7.64
CA GLN A 231 7.60 8.96 -7.83
C GLN A 231 8.48 9.03 -9.08
N GLY A 232 7.99 9.71 -10.11
CA GLY A 232 8.62 9.72 -11.43
C GLY A 232 8.71 8.30 -12.02
N ALA A 233 9.92 7.89 -12.40
CA ALA A 233 10.19 6.56 -12.94
C ALA A 233 10.54 5.51 -11.86
N SER A 234 10.67 5.94 -10.61
CA SER A 234 11.12 5.10 -9.50
C SER A 234 9.91 4.50 -8.76
N MET A 235 9.99 3.20 -8.52
CA MET A 235 9.06 2.45 -7.69
C MET A 235 9.69 2.22 -6.30
N PHE A 236 8.92 2.45 -5.25
CA PHE A 236 9.34 2.28 -3.87
C PHE A 236 8.55 1.16 -3.20
N LEU A 237 9.27 0.22 -2.61
CA LEU A 237 8.73 -1.00 -2.02
C LEU A 237 9.15 -1.07 -0.54
N PRO A 238 8.31 -0.61 0.42
CA PRO A 238 8.55 -0.88 1.82
C PRO A 238 8.55 -2.39 2.07
N LEU A 239 9.66 -2.93 2.56
CA LEU A 239 9.79 -4.35 2.85
C LEU A 239 9.50 -4.63 4.32
N LEU A 240 8.71 -5.67 4.59
CA LEU A 240 8.47 -6.12 5.96
C LEU A 240 9.78 -6.49 6.64
N ASN A 241 10.66 -7.20 5.93
CA ASN A 241 11.82 -7.86 6.49
C ASN A 241 13.12 -7.23 5.97
N PRO A 242 14.21 -7.37 6.73
CA PRO A 242 15.54 -7.00 6.25
C PRO A 242 15.97 -7.86 5.07
N LEU A 243 16.85 -7.30 4.25
CA LEU A 243 17.57 -8.02 3.22
C LEU A 243 18.97 -8.38 3.74
N SER A 244 19.62 -9.35 3.11
CA SER A 244 21.00 -9.74 3.46
C SER A 244 21.99 -8.57 3.36
N MET A 245 21.72 -7.60 2.49
CA MET A 245 22.54 -6.42 2.24
C MET A 245 22.26 -5.23 3.17
N THR A 246 21.29 -5.33 4.09
CA THR A 246 20.84 -4.18 4.90
C THR A 246 21.17 -4.32 6.39
N ASN A 247 22.17 -5.13 6.74
CA ASN A 247 22.65 -5.32 8.12
C ASN A 247 21.53 -5.60 9.15
N GLY A 248 20.49 -6.32 8.72
CA GLY A 248 19.37 -6.68 9.60
C GLY A 248 18.28 -5.62 9.75
N LEU A 249 18.33 -4.52 8.99
CA LEU A 249 17.32 -3.46 8.97
C LEU A 249 16.40 -3.56 7.75
N ALA A 250 15.09 -3.35 7.93
CA ALA A 250 14.14 -3.38 6.80
C ALA A 250 14.24 -2.10 5.95
N PRO A 251 14.45 -2.20 4.63
CA PRO A 251 14.51 -1.05 3.75
C PRO A 251 13.13 -0.67 3.18
N VAL A 252 13.05 0.54 2.67
CA VAL A 252 12.24 0.86 1.49
C VAL A 252 13.13 0.64 0.27
N LEU A 253 12.89 -0.44 -0.47
CA LEU A 253 13.66 -0.78 -1.66
C LEU A 253 13.23 0.12 -2.83
N MET A 254 14.20 0.74 -3.50
CA MET A 254 13.97 1.53 -4.71
C MET A 254 14.24 0.68 -5.94
N MET A 255 13.32 0.75 -6.90
CA MET A 255 13.36 -0.01 -8.14
C MET A 255 13.25 0.94 -9.34
N GLU A 256 14.10 0.75 -10.34
CA GLU A 256 14.06 1.45 -11.62
C GLU A 256 14.20 0.44 -12.76
N GLY A 257 13.32 0.53 -13.76
CA GLY A 257 13.32 -0.40 -14.89
C GLY A 257 13.22 -1.89 -14.47
N GLY A 258 12.54 -2.15 -13.35
CA GLY A 258 12.38 -3.47 -12.75
C GLY A 258 13.64 -4.04 -12.06
N LYS A 259 14.63 -3.20 -11.74
CA LYS A 259 15.84 -3.59 -11.01
C LYS A 259 16.04 -2.75 -9.75
N PRO A 260 16.64 -3.30 -8.68
CA PRO A 260 17.06 -2.51 -7.54
C PRO A 260 18.01 -1.38 -7.97
N SER A 261 17.69 -0.14 -7.59
CA SER A 261 18.53 1.05 -7.81
C SER A 261 19.08 1.64 -6.52
N GLY A 262 18.47 1.32 -5.38
CA GLY A 262 18.89 1.79 -4.07
C GLY A 262 17.95 1.37 -2.96
N SER A 263 18.17 1.90 -1.76
CA SER A 263 17.30 1.65 -0.62
C SER A 263 17.36 2.79 0.38
N LEU A 264 16.20 3.15 0.93
CA LEU A 264 16.11 4.01 2.11
C LEU A 264 16.01 3.12 3.34
N ILE A 265 16.82 3.37 4.37
CA ILE A 265 16.84 2.56 5.59
C ILE A 265 16.54 3.47 6.79
N PRO A 266 15.26 3.68 7.14
CA PRO A 266 14.87 4.63 8.20
C PRO A 266 15.55 4.35 9.54
N ALA A 267 15.77 3.08 9.88
CA ALA A 267 16.42 2.70 11.14
C ALA A 267 17.91 3.09 11.25
N THR A 268 18.50 3.70 10.22
CA THR A 268 19.85 4.30 10.31
C THR A 268 19.86 5.69 10.94
N TYR A 269 18.70 6.31 11.14
CA TYR A 269 18.58 7.57 11.88
C TYR A 269 18.39 7.26 13.37
N ASP A 270 19.13 7.96 14.25
CA ASP A 270 19.13 7.71 15.70
C ASP A 270 17.72 7.68 16.34
N GLU A 271 16.81 8.54 15.88
CA GLU A 271 15.43 8.62 16.38
C GLU A 271 14.51 7.49 15.85
N LEU A 272 14.98 6.72 14.87
CA LEU A 272 14.22 5.71 14.14
C LEU A 272 14.78 4.29 14.29
N GLU A 273 15.76 4.07 15.16
CA GLU A 273 16.48 2.79 15.31
C GLU A 273 15.57 1.57 15.50
N PHE A 274 14.33 1.74 15.97
CA PHE A 274 13.37 0.65 16.18
C PHE A 274 12.40 0.40 15.01
N MET A 275 12.55 1.13 13.89
CA MET A 275 11.80 0.92 12.66
C MET A 275 12.30 -0.30 11.87
N HIS A 276 12.08 -1.49 12.43
CA HIS A 276 12.62 -2.74 11.88
C HIS A 276 11.73 -3.43 10.84
N HIS A 277 10.50 -2.96 10.64
CA HIS A 277 9.52 -3.58 9.70
C HIS A 277 8.77 -2.49 8.94
N MET A 278 9.01 -2.35 7.63
CA MET A 278 8.34 -1.33 6.81
C MET A 278 7.00 -1.84 6.30
N HIS A 279 5.97 -1.00 6.43
CA HIS A 279 4.61 -1.34 6.00
C HIS A 279 4.10 -0.44 4.89
N GLY A 280 4.32 0.87 5.00
CA GLY A 280 3.91 1.86 4.01
C GLY A 280 5.01 2.87 3.71
N PHE A 281 4.93 3.46 2.52
CA PHE A 281 5.79 4.54 2.08
C PHE A 281 4.99 5.46 1.17
N CYS A 282 5.01 6.75 1.45
CA CYS A 282 4.42 7.78 0.59
C CYS A 282 5.55 8.76 0.20
N PRO A 283 6.03 8.73 -1.06
CA PRO A 283 7.02 9.68 -1.54
C PRO A 283 6.37 11.05 -1.82
N VAL A 284 7.08 12.12 -1.45
CA VAL A 284 6.68 13.50 -1.74
C VAL A 284 7.88 14.28 -2.25
N GLU A 285 7.77 14.82 -3.46
CA GLU A 285 8.71 15.84 -3.94
C GLU A 285 8.28 17.22 -3.48
N LYS A 286 9.19 17.96 -2.84
CA LYS A 286 8.98 19.34 -2.41
C LYS A 286 10.29 20.11 -2.54
N ASP A 287 10.23 21.30 -3.15
CA ASP A 287 11.39 22.19 -3.32
C ASP A 287 12.63 21.50 -3.96
N GLY A 288 12.38 20.58 -4.90
CA GLY A 288 13.43 19.81 -5.59
C GLY A 288 14.05 18.67 -4.76
N LYS A 289 13.49 18.37 -3.59
CA LYS A 289 13.92 17.30 -2.69
C LYS A 289 12.86 16.22 -2.59
N LEU A 290 13.31 14.97 -2.45
CA LEU A 290 12.45 13.84 -2.16
C LEU A 290 12.34 13.65 -0.65
N TYR A 291 11.12 13.66 -0.14
CA TYR A 291 10.78 13.28 1.23
C TYR A 291 10.06 11.94 1.22
N GLY A 292 10.30 11.14 2.25
CA GLY A 292 9.63 9.88 2.49
C GLY A 292 8.79 9.95 3.75
N VAL A 293 7.49 9.66 3.63
CA VAL A 293 6.65 9.38 4.80
C VAL A 293 6.56 7.86 4.96
N VAL A 294 7.35 7.35 5.90
CA VAL A 294 7.44 5.92 6.20
C VAL A 294 6.50 5.54 7.31
N LEU A 295 5.90 4.36 7.19
CA LEU A 295 5.03 3.77 8.17
C LEU A 295 5.58 2.39 8.55
N SER A 296 6.04 2.24 9.79
CA SER A 296 6.49 0.94 10.31
C SER A 296 5.41 0.23 11.11
N TRP A 297 5.50 -1.10 11.12
CA TRP A 297 4.55 -1.95 11.84
C TRP A 297 5.15 -2.46 13.16
N PRO A 298 4.44 -2.33 14.30
CA PRO A 298 4.89 -2.92 15.55
C PRO A 298 4.79 -4.44 15.48
N ASN A 299 5.93 -5.11 15.62
CA ASN A 299 5.96 -6.57 15.59
C ASN A 299 5.79 -7.16 17.00
N GLY A 300 4.58 -7.60 17.34
CA GLY A 300 4.26 -8.16 18.65
C GLY A 300 5.12 -9.37 19.05
N GLY A 301 5.52 -10.20 18.08
CA GLY A 301 6.36 -11.37 18.34
C GLY A 301 7.84 -11.02 18.60
N GLU A 302 8.37 -9.98 17.96
CA GLU A 302 9.68 -9.42 18.31
C GLU A 302 9.64 -8.72 19.66
N ASN A 303 8.62 -7.89 19.90
CA ASN A 303 8.43 -7.18 21.16
C ASN A 303 8.32 -8.15 22.35
N ALA A 304 7.56 -9.23 22.22
CA ALA A 304 7.45 -10.27 23.25
C ALA A 304 8.77 -10.99 23.54
N ARG A 305 9.71 -10.99 22.58
CA ARG A 305 11.07 -11.55 22.72
C ARG A 305 12.11 -10.50 23.12
N GLY A 306 11.68 -9.30 23.50
CA GLY A 306 12.56 -8.21 23.95
C GLY A 306 13.24 -7.42 22.82
N LYS A 307 12.95 -7.72 21.55
CA LYS A 307 13.42 -6.90 20.42
C LYS A 307 12.39 -5.81 20.16
N ARG A 308 12.69 -4.58 20.57
CA ARG A 308 11.80 -3.45 20.40
C ARG A 308 11.56 -3.14 18.92
N ASN A 309 10.29 -3.03 18.58
CA ASN A 309 9.76 -2.47 17.34
C ASN A 309 8.44 -1.77 17.69
N ASP A 310 8.49 -0.45 17.80
CA ASP A 310 7.40 0.36 18.33
C ASP A 310 6.36 0.79 17.30
N GLY A 311 6.65 0.63 16.00
CA GLY A 311 5.70 0.98 14.92
C GLY A 311 5.36 2.47 14.91
N GLN A 312 5.90 3.23 13.97
CA GLN A 312 5.74 4.68 13.92
C GLN A 312 5.61 5.21 12.50
N ILE A 313 5.11 6.45 12.40
CA ILE A 313 5.15 7.23 11.17
C ILE A 313 6.30 8.21 11.28
N ALA A 314 7.17 8.28 10.28
CA ALA A 314 8.25 9.25 10.26
C ALA A 314 8.39 9.91 8.90
N ILE A 315 8.91 11.13 8.91
CA ILE A 315 9.15 11.94 7.72
C ILE A 315 10.64 12.27 7.68
N PHE A 316 11.31 11.87 6.61
CA PHE A 316 12.73 12.16 6.41
C PHE A 316 13.00 12.55 4.95
N GLU A 317 14.07 13.31 4.75
CA GLU A 317 14.59 13.63 3.42
C GLU A 317 15.36 12.42 2.88
N ALA A 318 15.02 11.95 1.68
CA ALA A 318 15.77 10.91 1.00
C ALA A 318 17.07 11.53 0.45
N VAL A 319 18.15 11.36 1.22
CA VAL A 319 19.48 11.84 0.86
C VAL A 319 20.33 10.66 0.39
N GLU A 320 21.11 10.88 -0.67
CA GLU A 320 22.16 9.96 -1.06
C GLU A 320 23.24 9.94 0.04
N GLN A 321 23.57 8.76 0.52
CA GLN A 321 24.67 8.58 1.47
C GLN A 321 25.86 7.99 0.72
N GLU A 322 27.03 8.64 0.82
CA GLU A 322 28.27 8.01 0.40
C GLU A 322 28.51 6.77 1.28
N VAL A 323 28.50 5.59 0.66
CA VAL A 323 28.88 4.36 1.35
C VAL A 323 30.38 4.45 1.60
N SER A 324 30.78 4.83 2.82
CA SER A 324 32.17 4.71 3.24
C SER A 324 32.57 3.24 3.09
N ALA A 325 33.59 2.96 2.28
CA ALA A 325 34.11 1.61 2.13
C ALA A 325 34.36 1.00 3.52
N PRO A 326 34.03 -0.29 3.72
CA PRO A 326 34.33 -0.94 5.00
C PRO A 326 35.82 -0.77 5.30
N PRO A 327 36.20 -0.61 6.59
CA PRO A 327 37.61 -0.56 6.97
C PRO A 327 38.30 -1.79 6.38
N VAL A 328 39.38 -1.55 5.63
CA VAL A 328 40.28 -2.62 5.22
C VAL A 328 41.12 -2.92 6.45
N ASP A 329 40.83 -4.03 7.12
CA ASP A 329 41.69 -4.64 8.14
C ASP A 329 43.04 -5.08 7.53
#